data_AF-A0A7Y7NWJ9-F1
#
_entry.id   AF-A0A7Y7NWJ9-F1
#
_cell.length_a   1.000
_cell.length_b   1.000
_cell.length_c   1.000
_cell.angle_alpha   90.00
_cell.angle_beta   90.00
_cell.angle_gamma   90.00
#
_symmetry.space_group_name_H-M   'P 1'
#
loop_
_entity.id
_entity.type
_entity.pdbx_description
1 polymer ?
#
loop_
_entity_poly.entity_id
_entity_poly.type
_entity_poly.pdbx_seq_one_letter_code
_entity_poly.pdbx_strand_id
1 'polypeptide(L)'
;MKPTEILSLFKSSSQVNKLSEALAGSDTNRIRINGLCGSSFSFVSAAIMSGREKCFLFILSDKENAAYFFNDLENLFEEREKNFEDKNVLFYPTSYKKPYEIEKTDNSNILLRTEALNRINNNSRPLAIVTYPEALSEKVVTKSFITSNTFKISVNDNLNLDFIIDLLIEYDFERTEFVTEPGQFTIRGGLVDVFSFSNEYPSRIEFDGDKVESIRTFDTSTQLSINRLNSISLLPNVQSRLLNEKRDGFINFLASDSVICIEDFSFAREKIDQEFEKAQKAYNGLDATIKQLQPEDLFIEGNHFASKILDFKTIEFGKQSFFKNDLTLAFNTVPQPTFNKNVDLLIQNLFSNTEDGFLNVIFADKEKQIERIYTIFEDIVKNRNLNKNIEFTPIHLSIHEGFVDKDLKTAFYTDHQIFERYHRFKLKENFVNKEALTLKEFSDLKPGDFITHINHGIGRFSGLEKIEINGKQREAIRLIFKDDSILHISIQSLHKISKYSAKDGAQPTLNRLGSQTWTNLKNKTKQKVKDIAKDLIRLYAERRAKEGFSFSPDTYLQHELEASFIYEDTPDQVKATADVKKDMEKEYPMDRLVCGDVGFGKTEIAIRAA
;
A
#
# COMPACT_ATOMS: atom_id res chain seq x y z
N MET A 1 -21.41 -5.14 -18.09
CA MET A 1 -20.36 -4.79 -19.07
C MET A 1 -19.00 -5.06 -18.41
N LYS A 2 -18.03 -5.64 -19.12
CA LYS A 2 -16.68 -5.90 -18.58
C LYS A 2 -15.73 -4.72 -18.89
N PRO A 3 -14.62 -4.53 -18.13
CA PRO A 3 -13.64 -3.49 -18.43
C PRO A 3 -13.13 -3.55 -19.89
N THR A 4 -12.94 -4.76 -20.42
CA THR A 4 -12.53 -5.00 -21.82
C THR A 4 -13.53 -4.49 -22.86
N GLU A 5 -14.82 -4.48 -22.56
CA GLU A 5 -15.88 -3.95 -23.43
C GLU A 5 -15.89 -2.42 -23.43
N ILE A 6 -15.56 -1.79 -22.30
CA ILE A 6 -15.39 -0.34 -22.25
C ILE A 6 -14.14 0.06 -23.04
N LEU A 7 -13.03 -0.67 -22.87
CA LEU A 7 -11.81 -0.40 -23.63
C LEU A 7 -12.03 -0.57 -25.14
N SER A 8 -12.87 -1.52 -25.58
CA SER A 8 -13.22 -1.65 -26.99
C SER A 8 -14.07 -0.47 -27.49
N LEU A 9 -14.97 0.06 -26.65
CA LEU A 9 -15.72 1.29 -26.93
C LEU A 9 -14.79 2.50 -27.12
N PHE A 10 -13.79 2.68 -26.27
CA PHE A 10 -12.82 3.78 -26.45
C PHE A 10 -11.92 3.57 -27.68
N LYS A 11 -11.55 2.33 -28.01
CA LYS A 11 -10.80 2.02 -29.24
C LYS A 11 -11.58 2.32 -30.52
N SER A 12 -12.91 2.29 -30.50
CA SER A 12 -13.71 2.66 -31.67
C SER A 12 -13.89 4.17 -31.83
N SER A 13 -13.52 4.98 -30.83
CA SER A 13 -13.56 6.44 -30.90
C SER A 13 -12.67 6.99 -32.01
N SER A 14 -13.21 7.92 -32.82
CA SER A 14 -12.46 8.57 -33.90
C SER A 14 -11.23 9.32 -33.38
N GLN A 15 -11.31 9.97 -32.21
CA GLN A 15 -10.17 10.70 -31.64
C GLN A 15 -9.09 9.75 -31.14
N VAL A 16 -9.47 8.63 -30.51
CA VAL A 16 -8.52 7.60 -30.07
C VAL A 16 -7.83 6.95 -31.28
N ASN A 17 -8.55 6.73 -32.38
CA ASN A 17 -7.97 6.22 -33.62
C ASN A 17 -6.97 7.20 -34.25
N LYS A 18 -7.29 8.50 -34.31
CA LYS A 18 -6.33 9.52 -34.77
C LYS A 18 -5.08 9.61 -33.89
N LEU A 19 -5.25 9.52 -32.56
CA LEU A 19 -4.13 9.47 -31.62
C LEU A 19 -3.28 8.22 -31.86
N SER A 20 -3.94 7.08 -32.04
CA SER A 20 -3.33 5.78 -32.33
C SER A 20 -2.48 5.83 -33.61
N GLU A 21 -2.98 6.43 -34.69
CA GLU A 21 -2.26 6.66 -35.95
C GLU A 21 -1.07 7.61 -35.77
N ALA A 22 -1.27 8.74 -35.08
CA ALA A 22 -0.20 9.70 -34.80
C ALA A 22 0.93 9.08 -33.98
N LEU A 23 0.62 8.22 -33.02
CA LEU A 23 1.62 7.50 -32.24
C LEU A 23 2.39 6.43 -33.04
N ALA A 24 1.80 5.90 -34.10
CA ALA A 24 2.46 4.96 -35.01
C ALA A 24 3.34 5.65 -36.06
N GLY A 25 2.96 6.86 -36.51
CA GLY A 25 3.70 7.63 -37.50
C GLY A 25 4.96 8.33 -36.96
N SER A 26 5.87 8.73 -37.85
CA SER A 26 7.11 9.47 -37.55
C SER A 26 6.94 10.99 -37.49
N ASP A 27 5.88 11.54 -38.08
CA ASP A 27 5.82 12.96 -38.45
C ASP A 27 5.20 13.86 -37.37
N THR A 28 4.67 13.25 -36.30
CA THR A 28 3.99 13.96 -35.20
C THR A 28 4.71 13.67 -33.88
N ASN A 29 5.43 14.64 -33.34
CA ASN A 29 6.21 14.49 -32.10
C ASN A 29 5.59 15.22 -30.92
N ARG A 30 4.83 16.29 -31.17
CA ARG A 30 4.16 17.08 -30.12
C ARG A 30 2.64 17.01 -30.33
N ILE A 31 1.98 16.26 -29.46
CA ILE A 31 0.53 16.05 -29.51
C ILE A 31 -0.11 16.76 -28.33
N ARG A 32 -1.19 17.49 -28.58
CA ARG A 32 -2.01 18.13 -27.56
C ARG A 32 -3.35 17.43 -27.47
N ILE A 33 -3.76 17.08 -26.25
CA ILE A 33 -5.09 16.54 -25.97
C ILE A 33 -5.86 17.54 -25.12
N ASN A 34 -7.07 17.90 -25.58
CA ASN A 34 -7.97 18.82 -24.91
C ASN A 34 -9.34 18.17 -24.65
N GLY A 35 -10.06 18.67 -23.65
CA GLY A 35 -11.47 18.34 -23.44
C GLY A 35 -11.73 16.97 -22.79
N LEU A 36 -10.69 16.37 -22.20
CA LEU A 36 -10.82 15.22 -21.30
C LEU A 36 -11.08 15.71 -19.86
N CYS A 37 -12.06 15.10 -19.20
CA CYS A 37 -12.47 15.39 -17.83
C CYS A 37 -12.55 14.11 -16.99
N GLY A 38 -12.35 14.20 -15.69
CA GLY A 38 -12.36 13.04 -14.78
C GLY A 38 -11.41 11.93 -15.23
N SER A 39 -11.78 10.67 -15.00
CA SER A 39 -10.98 9.50 -15.39
C SER A 39 -10.98 9.21 -16.90
N SER A 40 -11.57 10.06 -17.76
CA SER A 40 -11.60 9.81 -19.22
C SER A 40 -10.22 9.66 -19.84
N PHE A 41 -9.21 10.38 -19.31
CA PHE A 41 -7.82 10.21 -19.74
C PHE A 41 -7.26 8.83 -19.43
N SER A 42 -7.66 8.21 -18.31
CA SER A 42 -7.30 6.83 -17.96
C SER A 42 -7.82 5.84 -19.00
N PHE A 43 -9.07 6.00 -19.46
CA PHE A 43 -9.66 5.16 -20.50
C PHE A 43 -8.99 5.35 -21.87
N VAL A 44 -8.74 6.60 -22.28
CA VAL A 44 -8.02 6.91 -23.52
C VAL A 44 -6.60 6.33 -23.48
N SER A 45 -5.91 6.49 -22.35
CA SER A 45 -4.55 5.96 -22.12
C SER A 45 -4.52 4.43 -22.19
N ALA A 46 -5.44 3.75 -21.50
CA ALA A 46 -5.54 2.29 -21.56
C ALA A 46 -5.87 1.79 -22.99
N ALA A 47 -6.71 2.52 -23.73
CA ALA A 47 -7.06 2.19 -25.11
C ALA A 47 -5.86 2.32 -26.07
N ILE A 48 -5.05 3.37 -25.96
CA ILE A 48 -3.85 3.55 -26.80
C ILE A 48 -2.70 2.62 -26.40
N MET A 49 -2.55 2.27 -25.13
CA MET A 49 -1.51 1.34 -24.71
C MET A 49 -1.80 -0.10 -25.16
N SER A 50 -3.07 -0.48 -25.16
CA SER A 50 -3.49 -1.82 -25.54
C SER A 50 -3.03 -2.18 -26.96
N GLY A 51 -2.15 -3.18 -27.08
CA GLY A 51 -1.63 -3.65 -28.37
C GLY A 51 -0.38 -2.91 -28.87
N ARG A 52 0.27 -2.08 -28.03
CA ARG A 52 1.56 -1.44 -28.33
C ARG A 52 2.65 -1.89 -27.38
N GLU A 53 3.68 -2.54 -27.90
CA GLU A 53 4.89 -2.92 -27.14
C GLU A 53 5.82 -1.71 -26.93
N LYS A 54 5.28 -0.65 -26.32
CA LYS A 54 6.00 0.60 -26.02
C LYS A 54 5.86 0.98 -24.55
N CYS A 55 6.82 1.74 -24.06
CA CYS A 55 6.74 2.39 -22.76
C CYS A 55 6.03 3.74 -22.87
N PHE A 56 5.06 3.97 -21.99
CA PHE A 56 4.39 5.23 -21.77
C PHE A 56 4.74 5.76 -20.38
N LEU A 57 5.38 6.92 -20.30
CA LEU A 57 5.65 7.61 -19.04
C LEU A 57 4.57 8.67 -18.82
N PHE A 58 3.77 8.54 -17.77
CA PHE A 58 2.75 9.50 -17.37
C PHE A 58 3.25 10.35 -16.21
N ILE A 59 3.39 11.66 -16.42
CA ILE A 59 3.82 12.64 -15.43
C ILE A 59 2.61 13.50 -15.06
N LEU A 60 2.03 13.21 -13.89
CA LEU A 60 0.91 13.97 -13.33
C LEU A 60 1.43 15.02 -12.36
N SER A 61 0.60 16.02 -12.08
CA SER A 61 0.94 17.19 -11.26
C SER A 61 1.54 16.83 -9.89
N ASP A 62 0.98 15.85 -9.19
CA ASP A 62 1.46 15.46 -7.85
C ASP A 62 1.26 13.97 -7.57
N LYS A 63 1.74 13.52 -6.40
CA LYS A 63 1.66 12.13 -5.95
C LYS A 63 0.22 11.61 -5.86
N GLU A 64 -0.72 12.43 -5.42
CA GLU A 64 -2.11 12.02 -5.20
C GLU A 64 -2.81 11.80 -6.55
N ASN A 65 -2.71 12.77 -7.46
CA ASN A 65 -3.23 12.66 -8.82
C ASN A 65 -2.59 11.47 -9.56
N ALA A 66 -1.26 11.30 -9.44
CA ALA A 66 -0.55 10.15 -9.98
C ALA A 66 -1.06 8.81 -9.41
N ALA A 67 -1.37 8.75 -8.12
CA ALA A 67 -1.87 7.52 -7.49
C ALA A 67 -3.30 7.17 -7.95
N TYR A 68 -4.19 8.16 -8.07
CA TYR A 68 -5.54 7.94 -8.62
C TYR A 68 -5.47 7.44 -10.06
N PHE A 69 -4.68 8.09 -10.92
CA PHE A 69 -4.52 7.66 -12.31
C PHE A 69 -3.87 6.27 -12.43
N PHE A 70 -2.89 5.97 -11.57
CA PHE A 70 -2.30 4.63 -11.48
C PHE A 70 -3.35 3.58 -11.13
N ASN A 71 -4.19 3.82 -10.12
CA ASN A 71 -5.24 2.86 -9.74
C ASN A 71 -6.32 2.71 -10.81
N ASP A 72 -6.70 3.77 -11.51
CA ASP A 72 -7.61 3.67 -12.66
C ASP A 72 -7.04 2.72 -13.71
N LEU A 73 -5.78 2.92 -14.13
CA LEU A 73 -5.14 2.05 -15.12
C LEU A 73 -5.00 0.61 -14.61
N GLU A 74 -4.52 0.41 -13.38
CA GLU A 74 -4.37 -0.91 -12.76
C GLU A 74 -5.69 -1.68 -12.72
N ASN A 75 -6.78 -0.98 -12.40
CA ASN A 75 -8.12 -1.54 -12.40
C ASN A 75 -8.59 -1.87 -13.83
N LEU A 76 -8.40 -0.96 -14.79
CA LEU A 76 -8.82 -1.17 -16.18
C LEU A 76 -8.12 -2.34 -16.86
N PHE A 77 -6.87 -2.62 -16.50
CA PHE A 77 -6.11 -3.78 -16.97
C PHE A 77 -6.27 -5.04 -16.09
N GLU A 78 -7.08 -4.94 -15.02
CA GLU A 78 -7.33 -6.02 -14.05
C GLU A 78 -6.02 -6.60 -13.50
N GLU A 79 -5.08 -5.73 -13.12
CA GLU A 79 -3.71 -6.12 -12.72
C GLU A 79 -3.45 -6.08 -11.22
N ARG A 80 -4.44 -5.69 -10.43
CA ARG A 80 -4.29 -5.47 -8.99
C ARG A 80 -3.70 -6.68 -8.26
N GLU A 81 -4.24 -7.86 -8.54
CA GLU A 81 -3.83 -9.15 -7.94
C GLU A 81 -2.69 -9.84 -8.71
N LYS A 82 -2.17 -9.24 -9.79
CA LYS A 82 -1.06 -9.83 -10.55
C LYS A 82 0.26 -9.62 -9.83
N ASN A 83 1.17 -10.57 -10.02
CA ASN A 83 2.56 -10.41 -9.62
C ASN A 83 3.18 -9.23 -10.38
N PHE A 84 4.16 -8.59 -9.76
CA PHE A 84 4.88 -7.47 -10.35
C PHE A 84 5.40 -7.77 -11.77
N GLU A 85 6.01 -8.95 -11.95
CA GLU A 85 6.56 -9.39 -13.24
C GLU A 85 5.51 -9.54 -14.32
N ASP A 86 4.21 -9.52 -13.98
CA ASP A 86 3.06 -9.64 -14.88
C ASP A 86 2.29 -8.32 -15.08
N LYS A 87 2.61 -7.26 -14.33
CA LYS A 87 1.98 -5.94 -14.46
C LYS A 87 2.48 -5.13 -15.66
N ASN A 88 1.56 -4.51 -16.38
CA ASN A 88 1.82 -3.52 -17.40
C ASN A 88 1.77 -2.09 -16.83
N VAL A 89 1.12 -1.87 -15.69
CA VAL A 89 1.05 -0.55 -15.04
C VAL A 89 1.89 -0.54 -13.77
N LEU A 90 2.86 0.38 -13.71
CA LEU A 90 3.76 0.55 -12.57
C LEU A 90 3.69 1.97 -12.03
N PHE A 91 3.84 2.12 -10.72
CA PHE A 91 3.96 3.40 -10.06
C PHE A 91 5.42 3.69 -9.71
N TYR A 92 5.91 4.89 -10.03
CA TYR A 92 7.28 5.31 -9.73
C TYR A 92 7.28 6.47 -8.71
N PRO A 93 7.53 6.18 -7.42
CA PRO A 93 7.52 7.17 -6.34
C PRO A 93 8.90 7.81 -6.08
N THR A 94 8.95 8.85 -5.24
CA THR A 94 10.18 9.30 -4.56
C THR A 94 10.79 8.19 -3.70
N SER A 95 12.09 8.17 -3.46
CA SER A 95 12.72 7.14 -2.62
C SER A 95 12.45 7.31 -1.11
N TYR A 96 12.11 8.53 -0.67
CA TYR A 96 11.85 8.89 0.73
C TYR A 96 10.36 9.01 1.05
N LYS A 97 10.01 8.72 2.32
CA LYS A 97 8.61 8.79 2.83
C LYS A 97 8.18 10.21 3.21
N LYS A 98 9.12 11.00 3.72
CA LYS A 98 8.92 12.40 4.10
C LYS A 98 9.97 13.26 3.41
N PRO A 99 9.59 14.41 2.85
CA PRO A 99 10.56 15.39 2.36
C PRO A 99 11.63 15.63 3.44
N TYR A 100 12.91 15.70 3.04
CA TYR A 100 14.06 16.07 3.89
C TYR A 100 14.56 15.02 4.90
N GLU A 101 14.05 13.78 4.90
CA GLU A 101 14.64 12.65 5.65
C GLU A 101 15.32 11.65 4.69
N ILE A 102 16.40 12.07 4.01
CA ILE A 102 17.13 11.23 3.03
C ILE A 102 17.68 9.95 3.71
N GLU A 103 18.01 10.02 5.00
CA GLU A 103 18.53 8.87 5.77
C GLU A 103 17.48 7.80 6.09
N LYS A 104 16.18 8.08 5.88
CA LYS A 104 15.09 7.11 6.08
C LYS A 104 14.36 6.86 4.77
N THR A 105 15.04 6.12 3.91
CA THR A 105 14.43 5.56 2.69
C THR A 105 13.26 4.65 3.03
N ASP A 106 12.18 4.74 2.27
CA ASP A 106 11.13 3.74 2.36
C ASP A 106 11.51 2.58 1.44
N ASN A 107 11.81 1.42 2.03
CA ASN A 107 12.17 0.22 1.27
C ASN A 107 11.08 -0.16 0.25
N SER A 108 9.80 0.16 0.54
CA SER A 108 8.72 -0.05 -0.43
C SER A 108 8.85 0.84 -1.67
N ASN A 109 9.31 2.08 -1.52
CA ASN A 109 9.55 2.98 -2.65
C ASN A 109 10.81 2.58 -3.43
N ILE A 110 11.88 2.15 -2.75
CA ILE A 110 13.08 1.63 -3.41
C ILE A 110 12.72 0.42 -4.27
N LEU A 111 11.88 -0.49 -3.73
CA LEU A 111 11.35 -1.62 -4.46
C LEU A 111 10.63 -1.17 -5.74
N LEU A 112 9.60 -0.32 -5.62
CA LEU A 112 8.81 0.18 -6.74
C LEU A 112 9.67 0.87 -7.82
N ARG A 113 10.70 1.62 -7.41
CA ARG A 113 11.64 2.27 -8.35
C ARG A 113 12.51 1.26 -9.08
N THR A 114 13.05 0.27 -8.37
CA THR A 114 13.89 -0.80 -8.94
C THR A 114 13.08 -1.65 -9.91
N GLU A 115 11.86 -1.98 -9.51
CA GLU A 115 10.83 -2.63 -10.31
C GLU A 115 10.61 -1.90 -11.65
N ALA A 116 10.27 -0.60 -11.61
CA ALA A 116 10.09 0.19 -12.82
C ALA A 116 11.32 0.15 -13.75
N LEU A 117 12.52 0.32 -13.21
CA LEU A 117 13.77 0.26 -13.99
C LEU A 117 14.03 -1.12 -14.62
N ASN A 118 13.74 -2.20 -13.91
CA ASN A 118 13.87 -3.55 -14.44
C ASN A 118 12.88 -3.82 -15.59
N ARG A 119 11.65 -3.29 -15.49
CA ARG A 119 10.63 -3.46 -16.52
C ARG A 119 10.87 -2.62 -17.77
N ILE A 120 11.39 -1.39 -17.63
CA ILE A 120 11.85 -0.56 -18.77
C ILE A 120 12.88 -1.31 -19.63
N ASN A 121 13.67 -2.14 -18.99
CA ASN A 121 14.75 -2.88 -19.64
C ASN A 121 14.30 -4.15 -20.36
N ASN A 122 13.07 -4.62 -20.11
CA ASN A 122 12.48 -5.83 -20.65
C ASN A 122 11.24 -5.46 -21.50
N ASN A 123 11.51 -4.99 -22.73
CA ASN A 123 10.52 -4.47 -23.69
C ASN A 123 9.63 -5.55 -24.36
N SER A 124 9.21 -6.58 -23.63
CA SER A 124 8.43 -7.67 -24.21
C SER A 124 6.91 -7.43 -24.25
N ARG A 125 6.42 -6.33 -23.65
CA ARG A 125 4.98 -6.03 -23.57
C ARG A 125 4.73 -4.54 -23.26
N PRO A 126 3.49 -4.03 -23.45
CA PRO A 126 3.14 -2.65 -23.11
C PRO A 126 3.51 -2.30 -21.66
N LEU A 127 3.98 -1.08 -21.43
CA LEU A 127 4.37 -0.62 -20.09
C LEU A 127 3.90 0.83 -19.85
N ALA A 128 3.05 1.05 -18.86
CA ALA A 128 2.80 2.36 -18.28
C ALA A 128 3.63 2.53 -17.01
N ILE A 129 4.30 3.68 -16.92
CA ILE A 129 4.93 4.14 -15.69
C ILE A 129 4.24 5.43 -15.31
N VAL A 130 3.60 5.43 -14.15
CA VAL A 130 2.88 6.59 -13.61
C VAL A 130 3.72 7.23 -12.52
N THR A 131 3.93 8.54 -12.62
CA THR A 131 4.80 9.29 -11.73
C THR A 131 4.40 10.77 -11.63
N TYR A 132 5.18 11.53 -10.87
CA TYR A 132 5.01 12.95 -10.58
C TYR A 132 6.40 13.63 -10.51
N PRO A 133 6.48 14.96 -10.68
CA PRO A 133 7.75 15.69 -10.84
C PRO A 133 8.80 15.41 -9.77
N GLU A 134 8.40 15.40 -8.50
CA GLU A 134 9.32 15.20 -7.38
C GLU A 134 10.04 13.85 -7.46
N ALA A 135 9.34 12.77 -7.89
CA ALA A 135 9.93 11.44 -8.03
C ALA A 135 10.99 11.36 -9.17
N LEU A 136 10.85 12.21 -10.19
CA LEU A 136 11.77 12.31 -11.33
C LEU A 136 12.99 13.20 -11.06
N SER A 137 12.95 14.02 -10.00
CA SER A 137 14.08 14.86 -9.60
C SER A 137 15.29 14.03 -9.16
N GLU A 138 15.06 12.87 -8.54
CA GLU A 138 16.10 11.97 -8.06
C GLU A 138 16.76 11.19 -9.20
N LYS A 139 18.09 11.29 -9.31
CA LYS A 139 18.89 10.44 -10.18
C LYS A 139 18.88 9.00 -9.68
N VAL A 140 18.81 8.07 -10.61
CA VAL A 140 18.86 6.63 -10.38
C VAL A 140 20.18 6.04 -10.82
N VAL A 141 20.49 4.88 -10.23
CA VAL A 141 21.66 4.09 -10.61
C VAL A 141 21.47 3.46 -11.98
N THR A 142 22.58 3.25 -12.68
CA THR A 142 22.55 2.64 -14.01
C THR A 142 22.09 1.19 -13.97
N LYS A 143 21.49 0.71 -15.08
CA LYS A 143 21.12 -0.71 -15.24
C LYS A 143 22.34 -1.62 -15.07
N SER A 144 23.48 -1.22 -15.63
CA SER A 144 24.74 -1.96 -15.48
C SER A 144 25.06 -2.19 -14.01
N PHE A 145 24.88 -1.16 -13.18
CA PHE A 145 25.08 -1.26 -11.74
C PHE A 145 24.07 -2.19 -11.07
N ILE A 146 22.77 -2.04 -11.36
CA ILE A 146 21.74 -2.94 -10.79
C ILE A 146 22.04 -4.39 -11.19
N THR A 147 22.34 -4.64 -12.47
CA THR A 147 22.59 -5.99 -12.99
C THR A 147 23.87 -6.59 -12.42
N SER A 148 24.97 -5.81 -12.33
CA SER A 148 26.23 -6.29 -11.78
C SER A 148 26.18 -6.56 -10.29
N ASN A 149 25.26 -5.88 -9.57
CA ASN A 149 25.09 -6.02 -8.12
C ASN A 149 23.83 -6.83 -7.76
N THR A 150 23.15 -7.43 -8.73
CA THR A 150 22.05 -8.37 -8.47
C THR A 150 22.59 -9.78 -8.53
N PHE A 151 22.47 -10.52 -7.44
CA PHE A 151 22.81 -11.94 -7.42
C PHE A 151 21.54 -12.78 -7.49
N LYS A 152 21.38 -13.55 -8.57
CA LYS A 152 20.21 -14.43 -8.75
C LYS A 152 20.50 -15.82 -8.19
N ILE A 153 19.55 -16.37 -7.44
CA ILE A 153 19.59 -17.72 -6.88
C ILE A 153 18.37 -18.48 -7.38
N SER A 154 18.57 -19.67 -7.95
CA SER A 154 17.52 -20.54 -8.46
C SER A 154 17.55 -21.90 -7.76
N VAL A 155 16.40 -22.56 -7.72
CA VAL A 155 16.31 -23.94 -7.22
C VAL A 155 17.16 -24.85 -8.11
N ASN A 156 17.93 -25.73 -7.49
CA ASN A 156 18.98 -26.58 -8.07
C ASN A 156 20.31 -25.92 -8.41
N ASP A 157 20.52 -24.64 -8.10
CA ASP A 157 21.84 -24.04 -8.23
C ASP A 157 22.83 -24.72 -7.26
N ASN A 158 24.05 -24.95 -7.73
CA ASN A 158 25.16 -25.40 -6.89
C ASN A 158 25.84 -24.17 -6.28
N LEU A 159 25.43 -23.81 -5.08
CA LEU A 159 25.89 -22.65 -4.34
C LEU A 159 26.34 -23.08 -2.94
N ASN A 160 27.60 -22.80 -2.64
CA ASN A 160 28.14 -23.00 -1.30
C ASN A 160 27.56 -21.95 -0.34
N LEU A 161 27.15 -22.40 0.84
CA LEU A 161 26.57 -21.55 1.87
C LEU A 161 27.53 -20.41 2.28
N ASP A 162 28.83 -20.69 2.46
CA ASP A 162 29.84 -19.71 2.85
C ASP A 162 29.95 -18.55 1.85
N PHE A 163 29.86 -18.85 0.55
CA PHE A 163 29.85 -17.83 -0.49
C PHE A 163 28.65 -16.89 -0.36
N ILE A 164 27.46 -17.41 -0.03
CA ILE A 164 26.27 -16.58 0.18
C ILE A 164 26.44 -15.69 1.41
N ILE A 165 27.08 -16.18 2.47
CA ILE A 165 27.38 -15.36 3.65
C ILE A 165 28.28 -14.19 3.26
N ASP A 166 29.41 -14.48 2.60
CA ASP A 166 30.38 -13.47 2.22
C ASP A 166 29.75 -12.43 1.29
N LEU A 167 28.91 -12.88 0.36
CA LEU A 167 28.13 -12.00 -0.53
C LEU A 167 27.17 -11.09 0.25
N LEU A 168 26.42 -11.62 1.22
CA LEU A 168 25.46 -10.84 2.00
C LEU A 168 26.16 -9.83 2.91
N ILE A 169 27.27 -10.23 3.54
CA ILE A 169 28.11 -9.32 4.33
C ILE A 169 28.70 -8.25 3.44
N GLU A 170 29.23 -8.62 2.28
CA GLU A 170 29.71 -7.67 1.29
C GLU A 170 28.57 -6.69 0.98
N TYR A 171 27.38 -7.16 0.65
CA TYR A 171 26.19 -6.36 0.33
C TYR A 171 25.65 -5.51 1.51
N ASP A 172 26.38 -5.41 2.61
CA ASP A 172 26.04 -4.67 3.83
C ASP A 172 24.73 -5.13 4.46
N PHE A 173 24.37 -6.42 4.29
CA PHE A 173 23.25 -6.99 5.01
C PHE A 173 23.62 -7.19 6.48
N GLU A 174 22.69 -6.84 7.35
CA GLU A 174 22.83 -7.04 8.78
C GLU A 174 22.47 -8.50 9.14
N ARG A 175 23.40 -9.18 9.81
CA ARG A 175 23.13 -10.51 10.35
C ARG A 175 22.33 -10.40 11.64
N THR A 176 21.11 -10.92 11.65
CA THR A 176 20.22 -10.89 12.82
C THR A 176 19.81 -12.30 13.25
N GLU A 177 19.14 -12.40 14.40
CA GLU A 177 18.53 -13.68 14.82
C GLU A 177 17.22 -13.96 14.07
N PHE A 178 16.44 -12.92 13.80
CA PHE A 178 15.17 -12.98 13.09
C PHE A 178 15.15 -11.91 12.00
N VAL A 179 14.82 -12.33 10.79
CA VAL A 179 14.68 -11.43 9.66
C VAL A 179 13.30 -10.79 9.72
N THR A 180 13.29 -9.47 9.86
CA THR A 180 12.07 -8.66 10.02
C THR A 180 12.04 -7.47 9.07
N GLU A 181 13.19 -6.92 8.71
CA GLU A 181 13.35 -5.76 7.84
C GLU A 181 14.24 -6.09 6.64
N PRO A 182 14.04 -5.41 5.48
CA PRO A 182 14.93 -5.52 4.35
C PRO A 182 16.38 -5.17 4.71
N GLY A 183 17.33 -5.85 4.08
CA GLY A 183 18.74 -5.79 4.42
C GLY A 183 19.15 -6.71 5.56
N GLN A 184 18.25 -7.51 6.12
CA GLN A 184 18.59 -8.47 7.17
C GLN A 184 18.73 -9.90 6.62
N PHE A 185 19.59 -10.69 7.26
CA PHE A 185 19.67 -12.12 7.02
C PHE A 185 19.99 -12.92 8.28
N THR A 186 19.61 -14.20 8.30
CA THR A 186 20.00 -15.16 9.33
C THR A 186 20.31 -16.52 8.76
N ILE A 187 21.04 -17.34 9.51
CA ILE A 187 21.49 -18.67 9.10
C ILE A 187 21.19 -19.66 10.21
N ARG A 188 20.52 -20.76 9.84
CA ARG A 188 20.09 -21.80 10.77
C ARG A 188 20.36 -23.18 10.15
N GLY A 189 21.58 -23.68 10.33
CA GLY A 189 22.02 -24.91 9.67
C GLY A 189 22.06 -24.71 8.15
N GLY A 190 21.34 -25.55 7.40
CA GLY A 190 21.19 -25.43 5.94
C GLY A 190 20.13 -24.42 5.48
N LEU A 191 19.59 -23.59 6.38
CA LEU A 191 18.61 -22.56 6.03
C LEU A 191 19.25 -21.17 6.05
N VAL A 192 19.02 -20.40 5.01
CA VAL A 192 19.34 -18.96 4.94
C VAL A 192 18.04 -18.20 4.77
N ASP A 193 17.67 -17.42 5.79
CA ASP A 193 16.58 -16.46 5.68
C ASP A 193 17.19 -15.11 5.31
N VAL A 194 16.67 -14.46 4.28
CA VAL A 194 17.20 -13.19 3.78
C VAL A 194 16.08 -12.28 3.27
N PHE A 195 16.17 -10.99 3.58
CA PHE A 195 15.22 -9.99 3.08
C PHE A 195 15.91 -9.01 2.14
N SER A 196 15.89 -9.30 0.84
CA SER A 196 16.43 -8.41 -0.19
C SER A 196 15.65 -7.08 -0.26
N PHE A 197 16.34 -5.98 -0.57
CA PHE A 197 15.71 -4.67 -0.82
C PHE A 197 14.81 -4.67 -2.07
N SER A 198 14.97 -5.66 -2.95
CA SER A 198 14.22 -5.83 -4.19
C SER A 198 13.00 -6.75 -4.08
N ASN A 199 12.66 -7.25 -2.90
CA ASN A 199 11.60 -8.24 -2.73
C ASN A 199 10.50 -7.74 -1.79
N GLU A 200 9.25 -8.13 -2.06
CA GLU A 200 8.08 -7.80 -1.22
C GLU A 200 8.07 -8.59 0.10
N TYR A 201 8.51 -9.84 0.06
CA TYR A 201 8.61 -10.72 1.24
C TYR A 201 10.04 -11.25 1.39
N PRO A 202 10.49 -11.51 2.63
CA PRO A 202 11.75 -12.20 2.84
C PRO A 202 11.67 -13.64 2.32
N SER A 203 12.82 -14.20 1.98
CA SER A 203 12.95 -15.52 1.40
C SER A 203 13.75 -16.44 2.32
N ARG A 204 13.26 -17.66 2.49
CA ARG A 204 13.95 -18.79 3.13
C ARG A 204 14.49 -19.68 2.03
N ILE A 205 15.81 -19.82 1.99
CA ILE A 205 16.56 -20.66 1.07
C ILE A 205 17.01 -21.89 1.85
N GLU A 206 16.62 -23.06 1.38
CA GLU A 206 16.98 -24.36 1.95
C GLU A 206 18.07 -25.00 1.11
N PHE A 207 19.18 -25.37 1.75
CA PHE A 207 20.35 -25.99 1.16
C PHE A 207 20.46 -27.46 1.58
N ASP A 208 20.76 -28.32 0.62
CA ASP A 208 21.21 -29.70 0.82
C ASP A 208 22.68 -29.80 0.37
N GLY A 209 23.60 -29.72 1.33
CA GLY A 209 25.02 -29.54 1.05
C GLY A 209 25.27 -28.21 0.32
N ASP A 210 25.86 -28.29 -0.87
CA ASP A 210 26.15 -27.14 -1.73
C ASP A 210 25.06 -26.90 -2.79
N LYS A 211 23.85 -27.43 -2.60
CA LYS A 211 22.76 -27.32 -3.58
C LYS A 211 21.55 -26.64 -2.98
N VAL A 212 20.96 -25.69 -3.71
CA VAL A 212 19.68 -25.07 -3.33
C VAL A 212 18.54 -26.06 -3.57
N GLU A 213 17.94 -26.55 -2.49
CA GLU A 213 16.83 -27.51 -2.51
C GLU A 213 15.48 -26.82 -2.72
N SER A 214 15.20 -25.76 -1.95
CA SER A 214 13.94 -25.04 -2.07
C SER A 214 14.06 -23.57 -1.68
N ILE A 215 13.23 -22.72 -2.29
CA ILE A 215 13.13 -21.30 -1.96
C ILE A 215 11.68 -20.98 -1.64
N ARG A 216 11.42 -20.30 -0.52
CA ARG A 216 10.06 -19.95 -0.08
C ARG A 216 10.01 -18.52 0.45
N THR A 217 8.96 -17.77 0.15
CA THR A 217 8.68 -16.55 0.92
C THR A 217 8.19 -16.92 2.31
N PHE A 218 8.35 -16.03 3.29
CA PHE A 218 7.78 -16.22 4.63
C PHE A 218 7.25 -14.92 5.23
N ASP A 219 6.33 -15.05 6.16
CA ASP A 219 5.75 -13.91 6.88
C ASP A 219 6.69 -13.48 8.02
N THR A 220 7.06 -12.20 8.10
CA THR A 220 8.03 -11.69 9.09
C THR A 220 7.52 -11.77 10.53
N SER A 221 6.20 -11.79 10.75
CA SER A 221 5.61 -11.87 12.09
C SER A 221 5.54 -13.30 12.62
N THR A 222 5.12 -14.25 11.79
CA THR A 222 4.94 -15.66 12.18
C THR A 222 6.17 -16.52 11.89
N GLN A 223 7.07 -16.04 11.02
CA GLN A 223 8.25 -16.76 10.52
C GLN A 223 7.91 -18.05 9.77
N LEU A 224 6.64 -18.20 9.35
CA LEU A 224 6.12 -19.34 8.61
C LEU A 224 6.19 -19.07 7.10
N SER A 225 6.57 -20.11 6.34
CA SER A 225 6.60 -20.03 4.87
C SER A 225 5.21 -19.81 4.29
N ILE A 226 5.14 -18.99 3.24
CA ILE A 226 3.91 -18.63 2.51
C ILE A 226 3.90 -19.35 1.16
N ASN A 227 4.72 -18.89 0.20
CA ASN A 227 4.71 -19.38 -1.19
C ASN A 227 6.07 -19.99 -1.56
N ARG A 228 6.08 -21.01 -2.44
CA ARG A 228 7.31 -21.54 -3.04
C ARG A 228 7.71 -20.70 -4.26
N LEU A 229 9.00 -20.49 -4.43
CA LEU A 229 9.60 -19.76 -5.55
C LEU A 229 10.59 -20.66 -6.31
N ASN A 230 10.72 -20.44 -7.61
CA ASN A 230 11.74 -21.10 -8.45
C ASN A 230 13.09 -20.38 -8.40
N SER A 231 13.09 -19.07 -8.15
CA SER A 231 14.29 -18.25 -8.02
C SER A 231 14.01 -16.98 -7.22
N ILE A 232 15.06 -16.37 -6.67
CA ILE A 232 15.05 -15.05 -6.05
C ILE A 232 16.22 -14.21 -6.56
N SER A 233 16.10 -12.89 -6.41
CA SER A 233 17.18 -11.94 -6.65
C SER A 233 17.58 -11.28 -5.33
N LEU A 234 18.88 -11.25 -5.06
CA LEU A 234 19.46 -10.53 -3.94
C LEU A 234 20.06 -9.22 -4.46
N LEU A 235 19.55 -8.11 -3.94
CA LEU A 235 20.01 -6.76 -4.27
C LEU A 235 20.43 -6.07 -2.95
N PRO A 236 21.64 -5.48 -2.89
CA PRO A 236 22.08 -4.70 -1.74
C PRO A 236 21.24 -3.45 -1.54
N ASN A 237 21.45 -2.76 -0.42
CA ASN A 237 21.00 -1.37 -0.33
C ASN A 237 21.74 -0.58 -1.38
N VAL A 238 21.06 -0.35 -2.51
CA VAL A 238 21.61 0.35 -3.64
C VAL A 238 22.08 1.73 -3.18
N GLN A 239 21.47 2.37 -2.18
CA GLN A 239 21.80 3.74 -1.81
C GLN A 239 23.12 3.93 -1.02
N SER A 240 23.51 2.99 -0.16
CA SER A 240 24.66 3.14 0.74
C SER A 240 26.02 2.97 0.04
N ARG A 241 26.08 2.14 -1.00
CA ARG A 241 27.32 1.83 -1.75
C ARG A 241 27.66 2.86 -2.86
N LEU A 242 26.89 3.96 -2.97
CA LEU A 242 26.90 4.87 -4.14
C LEU A 242 27.89 6.02 -4.12
N LEU A 243 28.83 6.08 -3.19
CA LEU A 243 29.75 7.23 -3.12
C LEU A 243 30.63 7.42 -4.38
N ASN A 244 30.76 6.40 -5.25
CA ASN A 244 31.66 6.43 -6.42
C ASN A 244 30.98 6.10 -7.76
N GLU A 245 29.65 5.98 -7.83
CA GLU A 245 28.97 5.46 -9.03
C GLU A 245 28.21 6.52 -9.81
N LYS A 246 28.22 6.36 -11.15
CA LYS A 246 27.54 7.28 -12.05
C LYS A 246 26.03 7.10 -11.95
N ARG A 247 25.33 8.16 -11.56
CA ARG A 247 23.87 8.24 -11.58
C ARG A 247 23.37 9.06 -12.77
N ASP A 248 22.15 8.78 -13.21
CA ASP A 248 21.52 9.53 -14.28
C ASP A 248 20.02 9.74 -14.02
N GLY A 249 19.42 10.72 -14.70
CA GLY A 249 17.99 10.97 -14.61
C GLY A 249 17.17 9.78 -15.13
N PHE A 250 16.03 9.50 -14.49
CA PHE A 250 15.16 8.38 -14.85
C PHE A 250 14.79 8.32 -16.35
N ILE A 251 14.57 9.49 -16.97
CA ILE A 251 14.19 9.60 -18.39
C ILE A 251 15.25 8.98 -19.32
N ASN A 252 16.53 9.03 -18.95
CA ASN A 252 17.62 8.47 -19.78
C ASN A 252 17.59 6.94 -19.87
N PHE A 253 16.75 6.27 -19.08
CA PHE A 253 16.57 4.82 -19.12
C PHE A 253 15.48 4.39 -20.10
N LEU A 254 14.61 5.31 -20.52
CA LEU A 254 13.54 5.01 -21.46
C LEU A 254 14.08 4.70 -22.85
N ALA A 255 13.46 3.75 -23.55
CA ALA A 255 13.75 3.48 -24.95
C ALA A 255 13.35 4.68 -25.82
N SER A 256 14.09 4.95 -26.91
CA SER A 256 13.89 6.15 -27.74
C SER A 256 12.50 6.24 -28.41
N ASP A 257 11.78 5.12 -28.52
CA ASP A 257 10.43 5.05 -29.07
C ASP A 257 9.31 5.19 -28.01
N SER A 258 9.69 5.41 -26.75
CA SER A 258 8.78 5.68 -25.63
C SER A 258 8.00 6.97 -25.85
N VAL A 259 6.80 7.02 -25.26
CA VAL A 259 5.91 8.18 -25.33
C VAL A 259 5.80 8.80 -23.93
N ILE A 260 6.00 10.11 -23.83
CA ILE A 260 5.86 10.82 -22.55
C ILE A 260 4.54 11.61 -22.56
N CYS A 261 3.65 11.27 -21.65
CA CYS A 261 2.41 11.96 -21.38
C CYS A 261 2.60 12.90 -20.18
N ILE A 262 2.47 14.20 -20.37
CA ILE A 262 2.73 15.21 -19.34
C ILE A 262 1.47 16.05 -19.13
N GLU A 263 1.04 16.17 -17.88
CA GLU A 263 -0.11 17.01 -17.54
C GLU A 263 0.24 18.49 -17.74
N ASP A 264 1.29 18.97 -17.07
CA ASP A 264 1.78 20.33 -17.19
C ASP A 264 3.31 20.34 -17.16
N PHE A 265 3.92 20.60 -18.33
CA PHE A 265 5.37 20.58 -18.48
C PHE A 265 6.07 21.71 -17.69
N SER A 266 5.50 22.91 -17.69
CA SER A 266 6.08 24.06 -17.01
C SER A 266 6.10 23.84 -15.51
N PHE A 267 4.98 23.35 -14.96
CA PHE A 267 4.86 23.00 -13.55
C PHE A 267 5.82 21.87 -13.16
N ALA A 268 5.92 20.81 -13.99
CA ALA A 268 6.84 19.70 -13.72
C ALA A 268 8.30 20.15 -13.67
N ARG A 269 8.72 21.01 -14.61
CA ARG A 269 10.06 21.59 -14.63
C ARG A 269 10.34 22.41 -13.37
N GLU A 270 9.43 23.32 -13.00
CA GLU A 270 9.57 24.16 -11.82
C GLU A 270 9.66 23.32 -10.54
N LYS A 271 8.86 22.24 -10.43
CA LYS A 271 8.90 21.33 -9.29
C LYS A 271 10.23 20.59 -9.15
N ILE A 272 10.83 20.18 -10.26
CA ILE A 272 12.15 19.55 -10.26
C ILE A 272 13.22 20.55 -9.79
N ASP A 273 13.18 21.79 -10.28
CA ASP A 273 14.08 22.86 -9.81
C ASP A 273 13.91 23.11 -8.29
N GLN A 274 12.67 23.11 -7.79
CA GLN A 274 12.38 23.24 -6.35
C GLN A 274 12.98 22.10 -5.52
N GLU A 275 12.91 20.85 -5.98
CA GLU A 275 13.54 19.71 -5.28
C GLU A 275 15.07 19.79 -5.30
N PHE A 276 15.67 20.27 -6.40
CA PHE A 276 17.10 20.52 -6.47
C PHE A 276 17.55 21.60 -5.48
N GLU A 277 16.87 22.76 -5.44
CA GLU A 277 17.18 23.83 -4.47
C GLU A 277 17.06 23.37 -3.02
N LYS A 278 16.08 22.51 -2.74
CA LYS A 278 15.88 21.90 -1.42
C LYS A 278 17.04 21.00 -1.04
N ALA A 279 17.51 20.16 -1.95
CA ALA A 279 18.68 19.32 -1.74
C ALA A 279 19.93 20.16 -1.46
N GLN A 280 20.12 21.27 -2.18
CA GLN A 280 21.23 22.20 -1.94
C GLN A 280 21.19 22.82 -0.54
N LYS A 281 20.01 23.30 -0.11
CA LYS A 281 19.82 23.87 1.23
C LYS A 281 20.11 22.85 2.33
N ALA A 282 19.63 21.60 2.15
CA ALA A 282 19.88 20.52 3.10
C ALA A 282 21.38 20.19 3.19
N TYR A 283 22.05 20.05 2.04
CA TYR A 283 23.49 19.78 1.98
C TYR A 283 24.33 20.85 2.67
N ASN A 284 24.02 22.13 2.44
CA ASN A 284 24.73 23.26 3.06
C ASN A 284 24.54 23.34 4.58
N GLY A 285 23.52 22.66 5.13
CA GLY A 285 23.24 22.62 6.57
C GLY A 285 23.91 21.46 7.32
N LEU A 286 24.63 20.57 6.62
CA LEU A 286 25.28 19.40 7.22
C LEU A 286 26.67 19.74 7.79
N ASP A 287 27.06 19.03 8.86
CA ASP A 287 28.41 19.11 9.41
C ASP A 287 29.45 18.53 8.44
N ALA A 288 30.49 19.31 8.14
CA ALA A 288 31.52 19.01 7.14
C ALA A 288 32.42 17.80 7.47
N THR A 289 32.17 17.08 8.56
CA THR A 289 32.97 15.93 9.03
C THR A 289 32.62 14.61 8.34
N ILE A 290 31.44 14.49 7.73
CA ILE A 290 31.00 13.29 7.01
C ILE A 290 30.99 13.56 5.50
N LYS A 291 31.73 12.76 4.73
CA LYS A 291 31.75 12.86 3.26
C LYS A 291 30.38 12.45 2.70
N GLN A 292 29.62 13.42 2.19
CA GLN A 292 28.34 13.19 1.51
C GLN A 292 28.42 13.55 0.02
N LEU A 293 27.56 12.92 -0.79
CA LEU A 293 27.41 13.23 -2.22
C LEU A 293 26.87 14.65 -2.40
N GLN A 294 27.32 15.32 -3.46
CA GLN A 294 26.81 16.64 -3.81
C GLN A 294 25.38 16.53 -4.35
N PRO A 295 24.53 17.55 -4.16
CA PRO A 295 23.19 17.61 -4.74
C PRO A 295 23.17 17.34 -6.25
N GLU A 296 24.16 17.84 -6.99
CA GLU A 296 24.33 17.63 -8.43
C GLU A 296 24.55 16.17 -8.82
N ASP A 297 25.07 15.33 -7.93
CA ASP A 297 25.25 13.90 -8.18
C ASP A 297 23.97 13.09 -7.91
N LEU A 298 23.06 13.66 -7.10
CA LEU A 298 21.86 12.99 -6.60
C LEU A 298 20.58 13.43 -7.32
N PHE A 299 20.52 14.68 -7.79
CA PHE A 299 19.32 15.29 -8.34
C PHE A 299 19.59 15.89 -9.73
N ILE A 300 18.55 15.96 -10.55
CA ILE A 300 18.56 16.69 -11.83
C ILE A 300 17.97 18.09 -11.66
N GLU A 301 18.40 19.03 -12.49
CA GLU A 301 17.77 20.34 -12.64
C GLU A 301 16.66 20.29 -13.70
N GLY A 302 15.72 21.23 -13.63
CA GLY A 302 14.62 21.39 -14.56
C GLY A 302 15.09 21.64 -16.00
N ASN A 303 16.24 22.29 -16.21
CA ASN A 303 16.84 22.45 -17.54
C ASN A 303 17.27 21.10 -18.14
N HIS A 304 17.86 20.21 -17.32
CA HIS A 304 18.23 18.87 -17.76
C HIS A 304 16.98 18.08 -18.13
N PHE A 305 15.96 18.08 -17.27
CA PHE A 305 14.65 17.48 -17.55
C PHE A 305 14.08 17.99 -18.88
N ALA A 306 14.01 19.32 -19.06
CA ALA A 306 13.47 19.94 -20.26
C ALA A 306 14.21 19.52 -21.53
N SER A 307 15.54 19.46 -21.49
CA SER A 307 16.34 19.00 -22.64
C SER A 307 16.04 17.55 -23.03
N LYS A 308 15.83 16.68 -22.04
CA LYS A 308 15.59 15.25 -22.26
C LYS A 308 14.19 14.93 -22.74
N ILE A 309 13.18 15.67 -22.31
CA ILE A 309 11.81 15.52 -22.84
C ILE A 309 11.75 15.75 -24.35
N LEU A 310 12.63 16.59 -24.91
CA LEU A 310 12.65 16.89 -26.33
C LEU A 310 13.00 15.67 -27.20
N ASP A 311 13.72 14.68 -26.65
CA ASP A 311 14.16 13.49 -27.37
C ASP A 311 13.02 12.48 -27.64
N PHE A 312 11.87 12.65 -26.97
CA PHE A 312 10.75 11.70 -27.04
C PHE A 312 9.53 12.31 -27.72
N LYS A 313 8.61 11.46 -28.19
CA LYS A 313 7.27 11.90 -28.56
C LYS A 313 6.50 12.29 -27.29
N THR A 314 5.85 13.46 -27.28
CA THR A 314 5.19 14.02 -26.11
C THR A 314 3.71 14.24 -26.35
N ILE A 315 2.89 13.86 -25.36
CA ILE A 315 1.47 14.19 -25.27
C ILE A 315 1.27 15.16 -24.10
N GLU A 316 0.83 16.39 -24.37
CA GLU A 316 0.39 17.33 -23.33
C GLU A 316 -1.13 17.21 -23.14
N PHE A 317 -1.60 16.87 -21.92
CA PHE A 317 -3.03 16.61 -21.67
C PHE A 317 -3.67 17.47 -20.56
N GLY A 318 -2.90 18.31 -19.85
CA GLY A 318 -3.46 19.22 -18.83
C GLY A 318 -4.14 20.44 -19.44
N LYS A 319 -4.22 21.56 -18.72
CA LYS A 319 -4.88 22.79 -19.23
C LYS A 319 -3.95 23.68 -20.05
N GLN A 320 -2.67 23.68 -19.71
CA GLN A 320 -1.66 24.47 -20.39
C GLN A 320 -0.94 23.63 -21.46
N SER A 321 -0.35 24.30 -22.44
CA SER A 321 0.52 23.69 -23.44
C SER A 321 1.79 24.51 -23.52
N PHE A 322 2.92 23.85 -23.42
CA PHE A 322 4.23 24.48 -23.50
C PHE A 322 4.81 24.36 -24.91
N PHE A 323 4.64 23.20 -25.55
CA PHE A 323 5.23 22.94 -26.86
C PHE A 323 4.38 23.50 -28.00
N LYS A 324 5.04 23.79 -29.13
CA LYS A 324 4.32 24.00 -30.38
C LYS A 324 3.78 22.64 -30.83
N ASN A 325 2.46 22.55 -30.97
CA ASN A 325 1.77 21.29 -31.24
C ASN A 325 1.76 20.98 -32.75
N ASP A 326 2.16 19.76 -33.10
CA ASP A 326 2.04 19.21 -34.46
C ASP A 326 0.60 18.74 -34.73
N LEU A 327 -0.06 18.24 -33.69
CA LEU A 327 -1.43 17.74 -33.71
C LEU A 327 -2.17 18.14 -32.44
N THR A 328 -3.40 18.64 -32.59
CA THR A 328 -4.32 18.89 -31.46
C THR A 328 -5.55 18.02 -31.63
N LEU A 329 -5.88 17.22 -30.60
CA LEU A 329 -7.06 16.39 -30.52
C LEU A 329 -7.99 16.93 -29.43
N ALA A 330 -9.25 17.15 -29.78
CA ALA A 330 -10.27 17.64 -28.86
C ALA A 330 -11.30 16.53 -28.62
N PHE A 331 -11.49 16.19 -27.35
CA PHE A 331 -12.51 15.27 -26.87
C PHE A 331 -13.69 16.06 -26.33
N ASN A 332 -14.90 15.51 -26.49
CA ASN A 332 -16.13 16.15 -26.04
C ASN A 332 -16.65 15.50 -24.77
N THR A 333 -15.84 15.57 -23.70
CA THR A 333 -16.23 15.06 -22.39
C THR A 333 -16.59 16.20 -21.45
N VAL A 334 -17.52 15.93 -20.52
CA VAL A 334 -17.84 16.83 -19.41
C VAL A 334 -17.76 16.08 -18.09
N PRO A 335 -17.42 16.73 -16.96
CA PRO A 335 -17.42 16.06 -15.67
C PRO A 335 -18.80 15.48 -15.32
N GLN A 336 -18.81 14.43 -14.50
CA GLN A 336 -20.05 13.95 -13.89
C GLN A 336 -20.78 15.11 -13.17
N PRO A 337 -22.10 15.26 -13.32
CA PRO A 337 -22.87 16.20 -12.52
C PRO A 337 -22.76 15.91 -11.03
N THR A 338 -22.74 16.97 -10.22
CA THR A 338 -22.84 16.87 -8.75
C THR A 338 -24.29 16.70 -8.35
N PHE A 339 -24.59 15.68 -7.54
CA PHE A 339 -25.94 15.42 -7.07
C PHE A 339 -26.20 15.92 -5.64
N ASN A 340 -25.17 16.36 -4.91
CA ASN A 340 -25.29 16.85 -3.53
C ASN A 340 -26.05 15.86 -2.62
N LYS A 341 -25.77 14.57 -2.79
CA LYS A 341 -26.46 13.44 -2.13
C LYS A 341 -27.97 13.36 -2.38
N ASN A 342 -28.49 14.13 -3.33
CA ASN A 342 -29.88 14.12 -3.72
C ASN A 342 -30.13 13.06 -4.80
N VAL A 343 -30.70 11.94 -4.37
CA VAL A 343 -31.01 10.81 -5.26
C VAL A 343 -32.03 11.19 -6.34
N ASP A 344 -32.91 12.16 -6.10
CA ASP A 344 -33.89 12.61 -7.10
C ASP A 344 -33.23 13.30 -8.29
N LEU A 345 -32.19 14.11 -8.05
CA LEU A 345 -31.41 14.74 -9.12
C LEU A 345 -30.67 13.69 -9.95
N LEU A 346 -30.15 12.64 -9.30
CA LEU A 346 -29.53 11.51 -9.97
C LEU A 346 -30.53 10.80 -10.88
N ILE A 347 -31.71 10.43 -10.34
CA ILE A 347 -32.74 9.73 -11.10
C ILE A 347 -33.22 10.55 -12.30
N GLN A 348 -33.45 11.86 -12.12
CA GLN A 348 -33.83 12.76 -13.21
C GLN A 348 -32.76 12.80 -14.30
N ASN A 349 -31.47 12.86 -13.91
CA ASN A 349 -30.38 12.88 -14.85
C ASN A 349 -30.23 11.54 -15.61
N LEU A 350 -30.37 10.41 -14.92
CA LEU A 350 -30.36 9.08 -15.54
C LEU A 350 -31.50 8.94 -16.57
N PHE A 351 -32.72 9.37 -16.23
CA PHE A 351 -33.84 9.36 -17.17
C PHE A 351 -33.60 10.27 -18.38
N SER A 352 -33.14 11.50 -18.16
CA SER A 352 -32.81 12.43 -19.25
C SER A 352 -31.79 11.83 -20.20
N ASN A 353 -30.73 11.22 -19.66
CA ASN A 353 -29.71 10.54 -20.46
C ASN A 353 -30.30 9.40 -21.29
N THR A 354 -31.13 8.53 -20.69
CA THR A 354 -31.78 7.43 -21.41
C THR A 354 -32.68 7.95 -22.54
N GLU A 355 -33.41 9.04 -22.30
CA GLU A 355 -34.24 9.69 -23.34
C GLU A 355 -33.41 10.32 -24.47
N ASP A 356 -32.23 10.86 -24.13
CA ASP A 356 -31.27 11.43 -25.08
C ASP A 356 -30.39 10.37 -25.79
N GLY A 357 -30.64 9.08 -25.54
CA GLY A 357 -29.95 7.94 -26.13
C GLY A 357 -28.56 7.67 -25.55
N PHE A 358 -28.26 8.18 -24.35
CA PHE A 358 -27.02 7.89 -23.63
C PHE A 358 -27.12 6.56 -22.85
N LEU A 359 -26.03 5.79 -22.87
CA LEU A 359 -25.84 4.66 -21.98
C LEU A 359 -25.40 5.16 -20.60
N ASN A 360 -26.13 4.81 -19.54
CA ASN A 360 -25.73 5.09 -18.16
C ASN A 360 -24.89 3.93 -17.60
N VAL A 361 -23.71 4.24 -17.08
CA VAL A 361 -22.78 3.27 -16.48
C VAL A 361 -22.43 3.73 -15.06
N ILE A 362 -22.55 2.85 -14.07
CA ILE A 362 -22.17 3.16 -12.68
C ILE A 362 -21.05 2.22 -12.22
N PHE A 363 -19.92 2.81 -11.84
CA PHE A 363 -18.76 2.14 -11.24
C PHE A 363 -18.90 2.07 -9.72
N ALA A 364 -18.60 0.91 -9.15
CA ALA A 364 -18.42 0.73 -7.71
C ALA A 364 -17.43 -0.42 -7.43
N ASP A 365 -16.61 -0.29 -6.37
CA ASP A 365 -15.60 -1.30 -6.00
C ASP A 365 -16.29 -2.59 -5.49
N LYS A 366 -17.33 -2.47 -4.66
CA LYS A 366 -17.97 -3.61 -3.98
C LYS A 366 -19.34 -3.94 -4.54
N GLU A 367 -19.62 -5.22 -4.71
CA GLU A 367 -20.94 -5.74 -5.12
C GLU A 367 -22.07 -5.21 -4.22
N LYS A 368 -21.85 -5.17 -2.90
CA LYS A 368 -22.79 -4.60 -1.93
C LYS A 368 -23.14 -3.12 -2.17
N GLN A 369 -22.21 -2.32 -2.71
CA GLN A 369 -22.51 -0.92 -3.04
C GLN A 369 -23.48 -0.85 -4.21
N ILE A 370 -23.30 -1.70 -5.22
CA ILE A 370 -24.22 -1.83 -6.35
C ILE A 370 -25.60 -2.34 -5.88
N GLU A 371 -25.64 -3.40 -5.06
CA GLU A 371 -26.89 -3.90 -4.48
C GLU A 371 -27.66 -2.81 -3.74
N ARG A 372 -26.94 -2.00 -2.94
CA ARG A 372 -27.51 -0.87 -2.21
C ARG A 372 -28.10 0.19 -3.14
N ILE A 373 -27.42 0.51 -4.25
CA ILE A 373 -27.95 1.45 -5.26
C ILE A 373 -29.24 0.89 -5.87
N TYR A 374 -29.27 -0.39 -6.23
CA TYR A 374 -30.49 -1.04 -6.72
C TYR A 374 -31.62 -0.99 -5.69
N THR A 375 -31.35 -1.31 -4.42
CA THR A 375 -32.36 -1.24 -3.35
C THR A 375 -32.92 0.17 -3.20
N ILE A 376 -32.06 1.20 -3.19
CA ILE A 376 -32.48 2.61 -3.11
C ILE A 376 -33.40 2.95 -4.29
N PHE A 377 -33.03 2.56 -5.51
CA PHE A 377 -33.83 2.84 -6.71
C PHE A 377 -35.15 2.08 -6.71
N GLU A 378 -35.17 0.80 -6.34
CA GLU A 378 -36.39 0.01 -6.23
C GLU A 378 -37.37 0.59 -5.21
N ASP A 379 -36.89 0.99 -4.04
CA ASP A 379 -37.72 1.56 -2.99
C ASP A 379 -38.31 2.91 -3.43
N ILE A 380 -37.53 3.74 -4.12
CA ILE A 380 -38.03 5.02 -4.66
C ILE A 380 -39.09 4.78 -5.74
N VAL A 381 -38.85 3.83 -6.66
CA VAL A 381 -39.81 3.47 -7.72
C VAL A 381 -41.12 2.96 -7.12
N LYS A 382 -41.05 2.05 -6.13
CA LYS A 382 -42.22 1.50 -5.43
C LYS A 382 -42.99 2.57 -4.66
N ASN A 383 -42.30 3.38 -3.84
CA ASN A 383 -42.94 4.38 -2.99
C ASN A 383 -43.55 5.55 -3.77
N ARG A 384 -42.98 5.89 -4.94
CA ARG A 384 -43.43 7.03 -5.75
C ARG A 384 -44.27 6.66 -6.97
N ASN A 385 -44.61 5.37 -7.14
CA ASN A 385 -45.36 4.85 -8.30
C ASN A 385 -44.78 5.33 -9.65
N LEU A 386 -43.46 5.26 -9.80
CA LEU A 386 -42.82 5.64 -11.06
C LEU A 386 -43.13 4.58 -12.13
N ASN A 387 -43.64 5.01 -13.29
CA ASN A 387 -44.02 4.12 -14.40
C ASN A 387 -42.83 3.60 -15.23
N LYS A 388 -41.61 4.07 -14.96
CA LYS A 388 -40.37 3.70 -15.67
C LYS A 388 -39.34 3.17 -14.68
N ASN A 389 -38.70 2.06 -15.03
CA ASN A 389 -37.54 1.55 -14.29
C ASN A 389 -36.32 2.43 -14.56
N ILE A 390 -35.45 2.59 -13.57
CA ILE A 390 -34.19 3.31 -13.70
C ILE A 390 -33.16 2.36 -14.34
N GLU A 391 -32.78 2.64 -15.59
CA GLU A 391 -31.85 1.80 -16.34
C GLU A 391 -30.40 2.30 -16.21
N PHE A 392 -29.52 1.43 -15.72
CA PHE A 392 -28.07 1.64 -15.72
C PHE A 392 -27.32 0.32 -15.82
N THR A 393 -26.08 0.38 -16.30
CA THR A 393 -25.17 -0.77 -16.37
C THR A 393 -24.16 -0.70 -15.21
N PRO A 394 -24.17 -1.67 -14.28
CA PRO A 394 -23.19 -1.71 -13.20
C PRO A 394 -21.85 -2.25 -13.70
N ILE A 395 -20.76 -1.71 -13.16
CA ILE A 395 -19.41 -2.20 -13.37
C ILE A 395 -18.71 -2.31 -12.02
N HIS A 396 -18.29 -3.53 -11.68
CA HIS A 396 -17.62 -3.88 -10.42
C HIS A 396 -16.13 -3.54 -10.48
N LEU A 397 -15.86 -2.26 -10.69
CA LEU A 397 -14.54 -1.68 -10.80
C LEU A 397 -14.61 -0.26 -10.24
N SER A 398 -13.54 0.19 -9.60
CA SER A 398 -13.45 1.56 -9.09
C SER A 398 -12.62 2.43 -10.02
N ILE A 399 -13.09 3.64 -10.31
CA ILE A 399 -12.33 4.69 -10.97
C ILE A 399 -12.41 5.97 -10.12
N HIS A 400 -11.45 6.88 -10.26
CA HIS A 400 -11.36 8.10 -9.47
C HIS A 400 -12.50 9.10 -9.74
N GLU A 401 -12.82 9.37 -11.01
CA GLU A 401 -13.84 10.36 -11.37
C GLU A 401 -14.67 9.95 -12.59
N GLY A 402 -15.97 10.09 -12.48
CA GLY A 402 -16.95 9.95 -13.55
C GLY A 402 -16.95 11.14 -14.50
N PHE A 403 -17.48 10.90 -15.69
CA PHE A 403 -17.55 11.87 -16.79
C PHE A 403 -18.62 11.43 -17.80
N VAL A 404 -19.09 12.35 -18.63
CA VAL A 404 -19.99 12.07 -19.74
C VAL A 404 -19.25 12.28 -21.05
N ASP A 405 -19.16 11.25 -21.87
CA ASP A 405 -18.63 11.32 -23.23
C ASP A 405 -19.78 11.52 -24.22
N LYS A 406 -19.83 12.70 -24.85
CA LYS A 406 -20.91 13.07 -25.77
C LYS A 406 -20.76 12.43 -27.15
N ASP A 407 -19.53 12.05 -27.53
CA ASP A 407 -19.25 11.44 -28.83
C ASP A 407 -19.57 9.94 -28.78
N LEU A 408 -19.24 9.27 -27.67
CA LEU A 408 -19.60 7.87 -27.41
C LEU A 408 -21.03 7.69 -26.87
N LYS A 409 -21.75 8.78 -26.60
CA LYS A 409 -23.10 8.76 -26.02
C LYS A 409 -23.17 7.88 -24.76
N THR A 410 -22.21 8.04 -23.86
CA THR A 410 -22.12 7.25 -22.63
C THR A 410 -21.81 8.14 -21.44
N ALA A 411 -22.57 7.98 -20.36
CA ALA A 411 -22.40 8.68 -19.10
C ALA A 411 -21.83 7.70 -18.05
N PHE A 412 -20.62 7.99 -17.59
CA PHE A 412 -19.90 7.19 -16.61
C PHE A 412 -19.99 7.85 -15.24
N TYR A 413 -20.59 7.16 -14.29
CA TYR A 413 -20.77 7.62 -12.91
C TYR A 413 -19.95 6.80 -11.95
N THR A 414 -19.54 7.41 -10.84
CA THR A 414 -18.91 6.70 -9.72
C THR A 414 -19.82 6.76 -8.49
N ASP A 415 -19.88 5.66 -7.73
CA ASP A 415 -20.68 5.60 -6.51
C ASP A 415 -20.22 6.65 -5.49
N HIS A 416 -18.90 6.84 -5.33
CA HIS A 416 -18.38 7.82 -4.39
C HIS A 416 -18.69 9.25 -4.82
N GLN A 417 -18.68 9.64 -6.09
CA GLN A 417 -19.12 11.01 -6.45
C GLN A 417 -20.64 11.18 -6.38
N ILE A 418 -21.42 10.12 -6.62
CA ILE A 418 -22.88 10.16 -6.43
C ILE A 418 -23.23 10.47 -4.97
N PHE A 419 -22.54 9.81 -4.03
CA PHE A 419 -22.81 9.92 -2.60
C PHE A 419 -21.84 10.86 -1.84
N GLU A 420 -20.98 11.57 -2.57
CA GLU A 420 -19.91 12.44 -2.04
C GLU A 420 -19.01 11.75 -0.99
N ARG A 421 -18.61 10.52 -1.28
CA ARG A 421 -17.65 9.77 -0.47
C ARG A 421 -16.22 10.06 -0.91
N TYR A 422 -15.34 9.99 0.06
CA TYR A 422 -13.90 10.03 -0.09
C TYR A 422 -13.46 8.76 -0.80
N HIS A 423 -12.94 8.94 -2.00
CA HIS A 423 -12.30 7.88 -2.75
C HIS A 423 -10.86 7.73 -2.29
N ARG A 424 -10.50 6.56 -1.78
CA ARG A 424 -9.14 6.30 -1.30
C ARG A 424 -8.35 5.53 -2.36
N PHE A 425 -7.27 6.14 -2.86
CA PHE A 425 -6.28 5.42 -3.65
C PHE A 425 -5.52 4.39 -2.78
N LYS A 426 -5.12 3.29 -3.40
CA LYS A 426 -4.37 2.19 -2.78
C LYS A 426 -3.02 2.09 -3.47
N LEU A 427 -1.97 2.57 -2.82
CA LEU A 427 -0.59 2.22 -3.16
C LEU A 427 -0.19 1.01 -2.32
N LYS A 428 0.68 0.14 -2.84
CA LYS A 428 1.22 -0.99 -2.04
C LYS A 428 1.92 -0.42 -0.81
N GLU A 429 1.36 -0.67 0.37
CA GLU A 429 2.04 -0.49 1.65
C GLU A 429 2.48 -1.88 2.14
N ASN A 430 3.74 -2.00 2.59
CA ASN A 430 4.21 -3.24 3.18
C ASN A 430 3.31 -3.65 4.36
N PHE A 431 2.96 -4.94 4.43
CA PHE A 431 2.30 -5.56 5.58
C PHE A 431 3.20 -5.44 6.82
N VAL A 432 3.14 -4.32 7.53
CA VAL A 432 3.64 -4.25 8.90
C VAL A 432 2.53 -4.80 9.80
N ASN A 433 2.45 -6.13 9.88
CA ASN A 433 1.55 -6.80 10.82
C ASN A 433 1.87 -6.32 12.25
N LYS A 434 0.83 -6.03 13.05
CA LYS A 434 0.97 -5.66 14.46
C LYS A 434 1.71 -6.73 15.29
N GLU A 435 1.73 -7.98 14.84
CA GLU A 435 2.47 -9.08 15.49
C GLU A 435 3.99 -8.97 15.30
N ALA A 436 4.47 -8.35 14.21
CA ALA A 436 5.89 -8.07 13.98
C ALA A 436 6.47 -7.11 15.04
N LEU A 437 5.62 -6.25 15.65
CA LEU A 437 6.01 -5.41 16.79
C LEU A 437 6.51 -6.26 17.96
N THR A 438 5.91 -7.43 18.20
CA THR A 438 6.30 -8.32 19.31
C THR A 438 7.69 -8.93 19.13
N LEU A 439 8.08 -9.34 17.92
CA LEU A 439 9.43 -9.84 17.63
C LEU A 439 10.48 -8.71 17.64
N LYS A 440 10.09 -7.52 17.19
CA LYS A 440 10.91 -6.31 17.28
C LYS A 440 11.15 -5.92 18.75
N GLU A 441 10.14 -6.01 19.60
CA GLU A 441 10.25 -5.79 21.05
C GLU A 441 11.27 -6.73 21.73
N PHE A 442 11.45 -7.95 21.23
CA PHE A 442 12.49 -8.87 21.72
C PHE A 442 13.88 -8.55 21.17
N SER A 443 13.97 -8.11 19.91
CA SER A 443 15.24 -7.68 19.29
C SER A 443 15.78 -6.40 19.96
N ASP A 444 14.88 -5.56 20.48
CA ASP A 444 15.19 -4.33 21.20
C ASP A 444 15.56 -4.56 22.69
N LEU A 445 15.52 -5.79 23.21
CA LEU A 445 15.83 -6.07 24.61
C LEU A 445 17.32 -5.84 24.91
N LYS A 446 17.59 -4.95 25.87
CA LYS A 446 18.95 -4.65 26.33
C LYS A 446 19.22 -5.26 27.70
N PRO A 447 20.45 -5.74 27.98
CA PRO A 447 20.85 -6.14 29.33
C PRO A 447 20.54 -5.01 30.33
N GLY A 448 19.64 -5.25 31.28
CA GLY A 448 19.04 -4.15 32.03
C GLY A 448 17.53 -4.20 32.12
N ASP A 449 16.86 -4.60 31.04
CA ASP A 449 15.41 -4.55 30.93
C ASP A 449 14.72 -5.50 31.91
N PHE A 450 13.59 -5.08 32.45
CA PHE A 450 12.79 -5.90 33.35
C PHE A 450 11.85 -6.81 32.54
N ILE A 451 11.87 -8.10 32.85
CA ILE A 451 11.09 -9.14 32.19
C ILE A 451 10.24 -9.86 33.22
N THR A 452 8.98 -10.07 32.91
CA THR A 452 8.05 -10.86 33.73
C THR A 452 8.02 -12.30 33.23
N HIS A 453 8.39 -13.26 34.09
CA HIS A 453 8.23 -14.69 33.82
C HIS A 453 6.97 -15.24 34.48
N ILE A 454 6.16 -16.00 33.74
CA ILE A 454 4.83 -16.49 34.16
C ILE A 454 4.82 -17.26 35.49
N ASN A 455 5.90 -17.97 35.82
CA ASN A 455 6.02 -18.81 37.03
C ASN A 455 6.90 -18.21 38.12
N HIS A 456 7.81 -17.29 37.77
CA HIS A 456 8.88 -16.86 38.69
C HIS A 456 8.82 -15.36 39.02
N GLY A 457 7.99 -14.60 38.32
CA GLY A 457 7.82 -13.17 38.55
C GLY A 457 8.81 -12.33 37.75
N ILE A 458 9.10 -11.14 38.26
CA ILE A 458 9.90 -10.12 37.58
C ILE A 458 11.38 -10.38 37.83
N GLY A 459 12.12 -10.54 36.74
CA GLY A 459 13.57 -10.64 36.67
C GLY A 459 14.16 -9.55 35.78
N ARG A 460 15.49 -9.43 35.79
CA ARG A 460 16.27 -8.54 34.93
C ARG A 460 16.92 -9.34 33.81
N PHE A 461 16.78 -8.88 32.58
CA PHE A 461 17.45 -9.48 31.43
C PHE A 461 18.96 -9.25 31.51
N SER A 462 19.73 -10.34 31.40
CA SER A 462 21.20 -10.31 31.42
C SER A 462 21.80 -10.53 30.03
N GLY A 463 21.16 -11.36 29.20
CA GLY A 463 21.62 -11.64 27.83
C GLY A 463 21.29 -13.07 27.40
N LEU A 464 21.82 -13.47 26.25
CA LEU A 464 21.75 -14.84 25.74
C LEU A 464 23.03 -15.60 26.12
N GLU A 465 22.88 -16.86 26.51
CA GLU A 465 23.99 -17.73 26.90
C GLU A 465 23.81 -19.12 26.29
N LYS A 466 24.91 -19.70 25.80
CA LYS A 466 24.94 -21.09 25.31
C LYS A 466 25.13 -22.02 26.50
N ILE A 467 24.10 -22.83 26.77
CA ILE A 467 24.10 -23.83 27.83
C ILE A 467 24.12 -25.23 27.22
N GLU A 468 24.91 -26.12 27.81
CA GLU A 468 24.97 -27.52 27.39
C GLU A 468 23.97 -28.36 28.19
N ILE A 469 22.96 -28.91 27.52
CA ILE A 469 21.95 -29.78 28.13
C ILE A 469 21.95 -31.11 27.40
N ASN A 470 22.26 -32.19 28.11
CA ASN A 470 22.33 -33.56 27.58
C ASN A 470 23.29 -33.71 26.37
N GLY A 471 24.47 -33.07 26.43
CA GLY A 471 25.49 -33.16 25.38
C GLY A 471 25.18 -32.38 24.09
N LYS A 472 24.13 -31.55 24.08
CA LYS A 472 23.80 -30.64 22.98
C LYS A 472 23.85 -29.20 23.47
N GLN A 473 24.58 -28.35 22.78
CA GLN A 473 24.57 -26.92 23.04
C GLN A 473 23.22 -26.33 22.62
N ARG A 474 22.64 -25.52 23.50
CA ARG A 474 21.39 -24.79 23.26
C ARG A 474 21.53 -23.37 23.75
N GLU A 475 20.98 -22.43 23.00
CA GLU A 475 20.90 -21.04 23.41
C GLU A 475 19.72 -20.83 24.35
N ALA A 476 19.97 -20.09 25.43
CA ALA A 476 18.98 -19.77 26.44
C ALA A 476 19.13 -18.31 26.88
N ILE A 477 18.01 -17.67 27.18
CA ILE A 477 17.96 -16.35 27.80
C ILE A 477 18.30 -16.49 29.28
N ARG A 478 19.24 -15.66 29.74
CA ARG A 478 19.61 -15.55 31.15
C ARG A 478 18.85 -14.38 31.80
N LEU A 479 18.06 -14.70 32.81
CA LEU A 479 17.40 -13.72 33.69
C LEU A 479 18.03 -13.74 35.07
N ILE A 480 18.26 -12.56 35.65
CA ILE A 480 18.74 -12.35 37.02
C ILE A 480 17.55 -11.92 37.90
N PHE A 481 17.29 -12.70 38.93
CA PHE A 481 16.28 -12.45 39.94
C PHE A 481 16.94 -11.85 41.19
N LYS A 482 16.15 -11.58 42.24
CA LYS A 482 16.67 -11.03 43.50
C LYS A 482 17.74 -11.96 44.10
N ASP A 483 18.71 -11.36 44.79
CA ASP A 483 19.90 -12.04 45.38
C ASP A 483 20.79 -12.71 44.32
N ASP A 484 20.87 -12.12 43.12
CA ASP A 484 21.68 -12.58 41.98
C ASP A 484 21.37 -14.02 41.53
N SER A 485 20.17 -14.51 41.84
CA SER A 485 19.73 -15.84 41.45
C SER A 485 19.39 -15.90 39.94
N ILE A 486 19.88 -16.93 39.25
CA ILE A 486 19.84 -16.99 37.76
C ILE A 486 18.80 -18.00 37.30
N LEU A 487 18.03 -17.64 36.26
CA LEU A 487 17.15 -18.53 35.53
C LEU A 487 17.51 -18.53 34.04
N HIS A 488 17.76 -19.71 33.48
CA HIS A 488 17.93 -19.90 32.04
C HIS A 488 16.63 -20.36 31.39
N ILE A 489 16.22 -19.67 30.34
CA ILE A 489 14.98 -19.93 29.61
C ILE A 489 15.34 -20.29 28.17
N SER A 490 14.97 -21.50 27.74
CA SER A 490 15.11 -21.90 26.34
C SER A 490 14.33 -20.96 25.42
N ILE A 491 14.87 -20.67 24.24
CA ILE A 491 14.22 -19.89 23.17
C ILE A 491 12.84 -20.48 22.81
N GLN A 492 12.66 -21.80 22.93
CA GLN A 492 11.35 -22.44 22.68
C GLN A 492 10.28 -22.08 23.73
N SER A 493 10.68 -21.53 24.88
CA SER A 493 9.81 -21.10 25.97
C SER A 493 9.65 -19.58 26.05
N LEU A 494 9.95 -18.85 24.98
CA LEU A 494 9.79 -17.37 24.91
C LEU A 494 8.37 -16.90 25.25
N HIS A 495 7.34 -17.69 24.92
CA HIS A 495 5.94 -17.40 25.29
C HIS A 495 5.69 -17.29 26.81
N LYS A 496 6.65 -17.68 27.66
CA LYS A 496 6.55 -17.59 29.13
C LYS A 496 7.06 -16.27 29.69
N ILE A 497 7.66 -15.42 28.85
CA ILE A 497 8.22 -14.13 29.23
C ILE A 497 7.58 -12.99 28.48
N SER A 498 7.52 -11.82 29.12
CA SER A 498 7.05 -10.57 28.51
C SER A 498 7.80 -9.39 29.10
N LYS A 499 8.07 -8.35 28.30
CA LYS A 499 8.67 -7.10 28.81
C LYS A 499 7.75 -6.49 29.87
N TYR A 500 8.33 -6.10 31.01
CA TYR A 500 7.56 -5.44 32.07
C TYR A 500 7.23 -4.00 31.65
N SER A 501 5.95 -3.63 31.73
CA SER A 501 5.47 -2.28 31.46
C SER A 501 4.69 -1.73 32.66
N ALA A 502 5.06 -0.53 33.12
CA ALA A 502 4.38 0.20 34.19
C ALA A 502 3.92 1.58 33.68
N LYS A 503 2.70 1.99 34.03
CA LYS A 503 2.10 3.25 33.57
C LYS A 503 2.85 4.51 34.04
N ASP A 504 3.61 4.43 35.13
CA ASP A 504 4.27 5.58 35.76
C ASP A 504 5.81 5.50 35.76
N GLY A 505 6.41 4.62 34.96
CA GLY A 505 7.88 4.46 34.88
C GLY A 505 8.55 3.95 36.17
N ALA A 506 7.77 3.58 37.19
CA ALA A 506 8.29 3.05 38.46
C ALA A 506 9.05 1.73 38.23
N GLN A 507 10.27 1.65 38.79
CA GLN A 507 11.09 0.44 38.68
C GLN A 507 10.49 -0.69 39.54
N PRO A 508 10.27 -1.89 38.96
CA PRO A 508 9.72 -3.01 39.70
C PRO A 508 10.73 -3.59 40.69
N THR A 509 10.23 -4.23 41.74
CA THR A 509 11.07 -5.03 42.64
C THR A 509 11.28 -6.43 42.06
N LEU A 510 12.53 -6.88 42.01
CA LEU A 510 12.87 -8.24 41.56
C LEU A 510 12.29 -9.28 42.52
N ASN A 511 11.74 -10.36 41.96
CA ASN A 511 11.26 -11.49 42.76
C ASN A 511 12.40 -12.46 43.09
N ARG A 512 12.28 -13.24 44.19
CA ARG A 512 13.24 -14.29 44.58
C ARG A 512 12.80 -15.63 43.98
N LEU A 513 13.72 -16.36 43.34
CA LEU A 513 13.44 -17.70 42.81
C LEU A 513 13.07 -18.68 43.94
N GLY A 514 12.07 -19.54 43.70
CA GLY A 514 11.56 -20.50 44.68
C GLY A 514 10.68 -19.91 45.79
N SER A 515 10.51 -18.59 45.87
CA SER A 515 9.63 -17.93 46.84
C SER A 515 8.15 -18.07 46.45
N GLN A 516 7.30 -18.34 47.45
CA GLN A 516 5.85 -18.38 47.26
C GLN A 516 5.23 -16.98 47.07
N THR A 517 6.01 -15.89 47.18
CA THR A 517 5.53 -14.51 47.04
C THR A 517 4.84 -14.25 45.71
N TRP A 518 5.41 -14.74 44.59
CA TRP A 518 4.82 -14.59 43.27
C TRP A 518 3.53 -15.40 43.13
N THR A 519 3.55 -16.65 43.58
CA THR A 519 2.38 -17.53 43.54
C THR A 519 1.23 -16.98 44.40
N ASN A 520 1.51 -16.45 45.58
CA ASN A 520 0.53 -15.80 46.45
C ASN A 520 -0.05 -14.53 45.81
N LEU A 521 0.79 -13.70 45.18
CA LEU A 521 0.35 -12.53 44.44
C LEU A 521 -0.53 -12.92 43.25
N LYS A 522 -0.15 -13.96 42.50
CA LYS A 522 -0.92 -14.51 41.38
C LYS A 522 -2.27 -15.06 41.84
N ASN A 523 -2.32 -15.78 42.96
CA ASN A 523 -3.57 -16.31 43.53
C ASN A 523 -4.48 -15.19 44.02
N LYS A 524 -3.94 -14.19 44.74
CA LYS A 524 -4.69 -13.02 45.20
C LYS A 524 -5.25 -12.22 44.03
N THR A 525 -4.44 -12.01 42.99
CA THR A 525 -4.86 -11.32 41.76
C THR A 525 -5.90 -12.13 41.01
N LYS A 526 -5.72 -13.44 40.88
CA LYS A 526 -6.70 -14.36 40.28
C LYS A 526 -8.04 -14.32 41.00
N GLN A 527 -8.04 -14.25 42.34
CA GLN A 527 -9.27 -14.11 43.11
C GLN A 527 -9.96 -12.77 42.81
N LYS A 528 -9.21 -11.65 42.82
CA LYS A 528 -9.77 -10.34 42.44
C LYS A 528 -10.35 -10.33 41.02
N VAL A 529 -9.65 -10.95 40.06
CA VAL A 529 -10.14 -11.08 38.67
C VAL A 529 -11.40 -11.92 38.62
N LYS A 530 -11.49 -13.01 39.40
CA LYS A 530 -12.72 -13.82 39.52
C LYS A 530 -13.87 -13.03 40.14
N ASP A 531 -13.60 -12.21 41.15
CA ASP A 531 -14.62 -11.37 41.79
C ASP A 531 -15.17 -10.36 40.76
N ILE A 532 -14.29 -9.67 40.01
CA ILE A 532 -14.69 -8.79 38.90
C ILE A 532 -15.50 -9.55 37.84
N ALA A 533 -15.05 -10.73 37.43
CA ALA A 533 -15.76 -11.55 36.45
C ALA A 533 -17.15 -11.97 36.95
N LYS A 534 -17.28 -12.32 38.23
CA LYS A 534 -18.56 -12.67 38.85
C LYS A 534 -19.51 -11.47 38.85
N ASP A 535 -19.00 -10.28 39.18
CA ASP A 535 -19.78 -9.06 39.17
C ASP A 535 -20.25 -8.68 37.76
N LEU A 536 -19.38 -8.82 36.74
CA LEU A 536 -19.74 -8.59 35.33
C LEU A 536 -20.80 -9.59 34.85
N ILE A 537 -20.68 -10.87 35.19
CA ILE A 537 -21.67 -11.90 34.83
C ILE A 537 -23.01 -11.61 35.51
N ARG A 538 -23.00 -11.24 36.79
CA ARG A 538 -24.20 -10.84 37.52
C ARG A 538 -24.88 -9.65 36.85
N LEU A 539 -24.13 -8.58 36.54
CA LEU A 539 -24.66 -7.41 35.85
C LEU A 539 -25.27 -7.76 34.49
N TYR A 540 -24.64 -8.66 33.74
CA TYR A 540 -25.16 -9.10 32.44
C TYR A 540 -26.45 -9.93 32.59
N ALA A 541 -26.53 -10.80 33.60
CA ALA A 541 -27.73 -11.57 33.91
C ALA A 541 -28.89 -10.67 34.37
N GLU A 542 -28.61 -9.70 35.25
CA GLU A 542 -29.59 -8.70 35.69
C GLU A 542 -30.10 -7.84 34.52
N ARG A 543 -29.22 -7.48 33.58
CA ARG A 543 -29.60 -6.70 32.39
C ARG A 543 -30.46 -7.52 31.43
N ARG A 544 -30.14 -8.79 31.18
CA ARG A 544 -30.95 -9.68 30.32
C ARG A 544 -32.32 -10.00 30.90
N ALA A 545 -32.45 -10.01 32.23
CA ALA A 545 -33.72 -10.27 32.90
C ALA A 545 -34.65 -9.03 32.93
N LYS A 546 -34.11 -7.83 32.68
CA LYS A 546 -34.91 -6.61 32.57
C LYS A 546 -35.46 -6.47 31.15
N GLU A 547 -36.74 -6.13 31.09
CA GLU A 547 -37.39 -5.75 29.83
C GLU A 547 -36.82 -4.41 29.35
N GLY A 548 -36.36 -4.39 28.10
CA GLY A 548 -35.81 -3.24 27.41
C GLY A 548 -36.72 -2.77 26.28
N PHE A 549 -36.23 -1.81 25.49
CA PHE A 549 -36.91 -1.34 24.29
C PHE A 549 -36.25 -1.97 23.05
N SER A 550 -37.02 -2.74 22.29
CA SER A 550 -36.58 -3.32 21.01
C SER A 550 -36.88 -2.32 19.89
N PHE A 551 -35.84 -1.86 19.21
CA PHE A 551 -35.97 -1.01 18.02
C PHE A 551 -36.41 -1.83 16.80
N SER A 552 -37.09 -1.18 15.85
CA SER A 552 -37.49 -1.80 14.58
C SER A 552 -36.29 -1.98 13.63
N PRO A 553 -36.39 -2.90 12.66
CA PRO A 553 -35.40 -3.01 11.58
C PRO A 553 -35.22 -1.70 10.80
N ASP A 554 -34.09 -1.62 10.08
CA ASP A 554 -33.74 -0.48 9.24
C ASP A 554 -34.85 -0.13 8.22
N THR A 555 -34.98 1.16 7.93
CA THR A 555 -35.85 1.70 6.87
C THR A 555 -35.01 2.41 5.81
N TYR A 556 -35.64 2.84 4.71
CA TYR A 556 -34.94 3.58 3.65
C TYR A 556 -34.18 4.81 4.17
N LEU A 557 -34.72 5.51 5.19
CA LEU A 557 -34.10 6.67 5.80
C LEU A 557 -32.76 6.32 6.48
N GLN A 558 -32.68 5.13 7.10
CA GLN A 558 -31.44 4.65 7.69
C GLN A 558 -30.41 4.37 6.58
N HIS A 559 -30.83 3.71 5.51
CA HIS A 559 -29.94 3.44 4.38
C HIS A 559 -29.51 4.72 3.68
N GLU A 560 -30.33 5.76 3.65
CA GLU A 560 -29.97 7.07 3.11
C GLU A 560 -28.96 7.79 4.01
N LEU A 561 -29.23 7.86 5.33
CA LEU A 561 -28.31 8.45 6.31
C LEU A 561 -26.93 7.79 6.26
N GLU A 562 -26.89 6.46 6.29
CA GLU A 562 -25.63 5.71 6.20
C GLU A 562 -24.95 5.87 4.84
N ALA A 563 -25.71 6.14 3.77
CA ALA A 563 -25.14 6.33 2.44
C ALA A 563 -24.53 7.73 2.31
N SER A 564 -25.07 8.69 3.05
CA SER A 564 -24.62 10.09 3.11
C SER A 564 -23.26 10.26 3.79
N PHE A 565 -22.78 9.25 4.50
CA PHE A 565 -21.48 9.33 5.15
C PHE A 565 -20.35 9.36 4.12
N ILE A 566 -19.46 10.33 4.26
CA ILE A 566 -18.44 10.65 3.27
C ILE A 566 -17.23 9.72 3.29
N TYR A 567 -17.15 8.73 4.17
CA TYR A 567 -16.00 7.81 4.20
C TYR A 567 -16.47 6.37 3.99
N GLU A 568 -15.63 5.55 3.37
CA GLU A 568 -15.90 4.11 3.30
C GLU A 568 -15.69 3.44 4.66
N ASP A 569 -16.66 2.62 5.05
CA ASP A 569 -16.51 1.80 6.24
C ASP A 569 -15.41 0.75 6.05
N THR A 570 -14.51 0.72 7.02
CA THR A 570 -13.58 -0.39 7.22
C THR A 570 -14.34 -1.68 7.58
N PRO A 571 -13.75 -2.87 7.36
CA PRO A 571 -14.38 -4.14 7.77
C PRO A 571 -14.80 -4.17 9.25
N ASP A 572 -13.99 -3.56 10.13
CA ASP A 572 -14.30 -3.45 11.56
C ASP A 572 -15.48 -2.52 11.85
N GLN A 573 -15.60 -1.40 11.11
CA GLN A 573 -16.75 -0.49 11.23
C GLN A 573 -18.03 -1.16 10.74
N VAL A 574 -18.01 -1.85 9.59
CA VAL A 574 -19.18 -2.61 9.08
C VAL A 574 -19.65 -3.61 10.12
N LYS A 575 -18.71 -4.36 10.71
CA LYS A 575 -19.02 -5.33 11.76
C LYS A 575 -19.59 -4.66 13.01
N ALA A 576 -18.97 -3.58 13.47
CA ALA A 576 -19.40 -2.86 14.68
C ALA A 576 -20.80 -2.25 14.52
N THR A 577 -21.11 -1.65 13.37
CA THR A 577 -22.44 -1.12 13.06
C THR A 577 -23.49 -2.22 13.09
N ALA A 578 -23.23 -3.35 12.40
CA ALA A 578 -24.18 -4.48 12.38
C ALA A 578 -24.42 -5.06 13.79
N ASP A 579 -23.36 -5.17 14.58
CA ASP A 579 -23.42 -5.67 15.95
C ASP A 579 -24.21 -4.74 16.89
N VAL A 580 -24.03 -3.42 16.76
CA VAL A 580 -24.78 -2.41 17.54
C VAL A 580 -26.26 -2.49 17.21
N LYS A 581 -26.63 -2.48 15.93
CA LYS A 581 -28.05 -2.58 15.50
C LYS A 581 -28.69 -3.86 16.00
N LYS A 582 -28.01 -4.99 15.82
CA LYS A 582 -28.48 -6.29 16.31
C LYS A 582 -28.70 -6.31 17.81
N ASP A 583 -27.93 -5.54 18.59
CA ASP A 583 -28.14 -5.44 20.03
C ASP A 583 -29.29 -4.47 20.39
N MET A 584 -29.51 -3.41 19.60
CA MET A 584 -30.64 -2.48 19.76
C MET A 584 -32.00 -3.11 19.41
N GLU A 585 -32.04 -4.04 18.47
CA GLU A 585 -33.26 -4.76 18.09
C GLU A 585 -33.71 -5.79 19.15
N LYS A 586 -32.93 -6.03 20.21
CA LYS A 586 -33.27 -7.03 21.24
C LYS A 586 -34.24 -6.48 22.28
N GLU A 587 -34.96 -7.40 22.91
CA GLU A 587 -35.94 -7.13 23.98
C GLU A 587 -35.31 -6.73 25.33
N TYR A 588 -33.98 -6.70 25.44
CA TYR A 588 -33.27 -6.34 26.67
C TYR A 588 -32.25 -5.23 26.42
N PRO A 589 -31.90 -4.41 27.43
CA PRO A 589 -31.01 -3.26 27.23
C PRO A 589 -29.64 -3.65 26.66
N MET A 590 -29.20 -2.92 25.64
CA MET A 590 -27.85 -3.03 25.08
C MET A 590 -26.79 -2.48 26.06
N ASP A 591 -25.63 -3.13 26.12
CA ASP A 591 -24.42 -2.60 26.75
C ASP A 591 -23.19 -3.05 25.96
N ARG A 592 -22.86 -2.27 24.94
CA ARG A 592 -21.76 -2.53 24.02
C ARG A 592 -20.72 -1.42 24.12
N LEU A 593 -19.47 -1.83 24.28
CA LEU A 593 -18.32 -0.94 24.19
C LEU A 593 -17.67 -1.08 22.81
N VAL A 594 -17.64 0.02 22.06
CA VAL A 594 -16.90 0.11 20.78
C VAL A 594 -15.56 0.78 21.05
N CYS A 595 -14.48 0.00 20.95
CA CYS A 595 -13.11 0.49 21.14
C CYS A 595 -12.44 0.79 19.78
N GLY A 596 -11.67 1.85 19.72
CA GLY A 596 -10.87 2.23 18.55
C GLY A 596 -10.06 3.48 18.82
N ASP A 597 -8.97 3.69 18.09
CA ASP A 597 -8.12 4.87 18.24
C ASP A 597 -8.81 6.14 17.70
N VAL A 598 -8.23 7.31 17.98
CA VAL A 598 -8.74 8.59 17.47
C VAL A 598 -8.75 8.56 15.94
N GLY A 599 -9.86 8.96 15.32
CA GLY A 599 -10.03 8.95 13.85
C GLY A 599 -10.61 7.67 13.25
N PHE A 600 -10.78 6.58 14.01
CA PHE A 600 -11.33 5.30 13.51
C PHE A 600 -12.88 5.28 13.40
N GLY A 601 -13.52 6.44 13.32
CA GLY A 601 -14.96 6.57 13.08
C GLY A 601 -15.90 6.01 14.16
N LYS A 602 -15.49 6.00 15.44
CA LYS A 602 -16.38 5.63 16.56
C LYS A 602 -17.63 6.51 16.65
N THR A 603 -17.47 7.80 16.39
CA THR A 603 -18.57 8.77 16.40
C THR A 603 -19.62 8.43 15.35
N GLU A 604 -19.19 7.92 14.20
CA GLU A 604 -20.11 7.54 13.12
C GLU A 604 -21.01 6.38 13.52
N ILE A 605 -20.44 5.35 14.17
CA ILE A 605 -21.20 4.21 14.67
C ILE A 605 -22.25 4.68 15.71
N ALA A 606 -21.90 5.68 16.53
CA ALA A 606 -22.84 6.26 17.49
C ALA A 606 -23.94 7.09 16.82
N ILE A 607 -23.63 7.84 15.75
CA ILE A 607 -24.63 8.61 14.98
C ILE A 607 -25.63 7.68 14.30
N ARG A 608 -25.17 6.56 13.71
CA ARG A 608 -26.06 5.58 13.06
C ARG A 608 -26.99 4.85 14.03
N ALA A 609 -26.60 4.78 15.29
CA ALA A 609 -27.36 4.17 16.36
C ALA A 609 -28.33 5.14 17.06
N ALA A 610 -28.11 6.45 16.89
CA ALA A 610 -28.96 7.50 17.46
C ALA A 610 -30.10 7.83 16.49
#